data_AF-A0A3B8ZGW2-F1
#
_entry.id   AF-A0A3B8ZGW2-F1
#
_cell.length_a   1.000
_cell.length_b   1.000
_cell.length_c   1.000
_cell.angle_alpha   90.00
_cell.angle_beta   90.00
_cell.angle_gamma   90.00
#
_symmetry.space_group_name_H-M   'P 1'
#
loop_
_entity.id
_entity.type
_entity.pdbx_description
1 polymer ?
#
loop_
_entity_poly.entity_id
_entity_poly.type
_entity_poly.pdbx_seq_one_letter_code
_entity_poly.pdbx_strand_id
1 'polypeptide(L)'
;MASSSPVRTRSERVASLQLEPSALRRQLAKLMTGRSALQMLIAAISVVILVIGLEGWQPPFAYREGQIPQRDIVARVAFELVDSQQTKLLRDQRRRDTLCIYENRPQVIRQQLRSALKEQFLSLLGAKQLSELTADQKSGLEKLVKVTGSDVPPLPTDAALQHIRALLSDQDQLNKFESVLQNILNPLAEAGVLKALGHDSSQGSQRSIMVFAGDTPSDQVFVDVSAVRYAEIVTKLPGTVNEIFQREFASPDALIVARMVAGYLVRELPESLTYRNDLSEKERSKAEAAVTDATVSYFPNVSRLVTAGQPISRVTHLPLLRAEYEAWVREMGTGAILARLTAFLGMILALYAFCGAYIYYLHDAKLLKQWLALLRLLGLVVFTCLACRFVAPDPLRAEILPISVAAIVMTITFGRQLTILVTSCLALCVTLSL
;
A
#
# COMPACT_ATOMS: atom_id res chain seq x y z
N MET A 1 -30.78 -82.36 -70.20
CA MET A 1 -30.26 -80.97 -70.21
C MET A 1 -29.86 -80.63 -68.79
N ALA A 2 -28.55 -80.60 -68.51
CA ALA A 2 -28.03 -80.37 -67.17
C ALA A 2 -27.85 -78.86 -66.95
N SER A 3 -28.57 -78.28 -66.00
CA SER A 3 -28.39 -76.90 -65.56
C SER A 3 -27.25 -76.83 -64.54
N SER A 4 -26.09 -76.35 -64.99
CA SER A 4 -24.97 -76.04 -64.10
C SER A 4 -25.35 -74.86 -63.19
N SER A 5 -25.41 -75.12 -61.89
CA SER A 5 -25.47 -74.06 -60.89
C SER A 5 -24.13 -73.30 -60.92
N PRO A 6 -24.11 -71.95 -60.93
CA PRO A 6 -22.87 -71.22 -61.02
C PRO A 6 -22.02 -71.48 -59.76
N VAL A 7 -20.78 -71.91 -59.98
CA VAL A 7 -19.80 -72.14 -58.92
C VAL A 7 -19.43 -70.78 -58.33
N ARG A 8 -20.02 -70.47 -57.16
CA ARG A 8 -19.68 -69.27 -56.38
C ARG A 8 -18.19 -69.26 -56.08
N THR A 9 -17.55 -68.13 -56.38
CA THR A 9 -16.12 -67.94 -56.17
C THR A 9 -15.80 -67.87 -54.67
N ARG A 10 -14.57 -68.24 -54.30
CA ARG A 10 -14.11 -68.30 -52.91
C ARG A 10 -14.29 -66.96 -52.17
N SER A 11 -14.27 -65.85 -52.89
CA SER A 11 -14.55 -64.49 -52.40
C SER A 11 -16.01 -64.28 -52.00
N GLU A 12 -16.98 -64.83 -52.72
CA GLU A 12 -18.41 -64.71 -52.38
C GLU A 12 -18.79 -65.48 -51.11
N ARG A 13 -18.13 -66.62 -50.85
CA ARG A 13 -18.29 -67.37 -49.59
C ARG A 13 -17.66 -66.66 -48.39
N VAL A 14 -16.60 -65.88 -48.61
CA VAL A 14 -15.94 -65.08 -47.57
C VAL A 14 -16.71 -63.79 -47.30
N ALA A 15 -17.36 -63.21 -48.32
CA ALA A 15 -18.22 -62.04 -48.15
C ALA A 15 -19.54 -62.34 -47.40
N SER A 16 -20.04 -63.57 -47.44
CA SER A 16 -21.21 -63.99 -46.64
C SER A 16 -20.89 -64.25 -45.16
N LEU A 17 -19.62 -64.30 -44.78
CA LEU A 17 -19.17 -64.28 -43.38
C LEU A 17 -18.99 -62.83 -42.92
N GLN A 18 -20.06 -62.03 -42.99
CA GLN A 18 -20.09 -60.77 -42.25
C GLN A 18 -20.14 -61.13 -40.76
N LEU A 19 -18.97 -61.08 -40.11
CA LEU A 19 -18.82 -61.17 -38.67
C LEU A 19 -19.86 -60.25 -38.03
N GLU A 20 -20.77 -60.81 -37.23
CA GLU A 20 -21.72 -60.00 -36.50
C GLU A 20 -20.93 -58.92 -35.73
N PRO A 21 -21.30 -57.63 -35.83
CA PRO A 21 -20.58 -56.59 -35.12
C PRO A 21 -20.53 -56.95 -33.63
N SER A 22 -19.35 -56.82 -33.01
CA SER A 22 -19.17 -57.15 -31.60
C SER A 22 -20.26 -56.49 -30.73
N ALA A 23 -20.72 -57.16 -29.66
CA ALA A 23 -21.77 -56.64 -28.79
C ALA A 23 -21.48 -55.20 -28.31
N LEU A 24 -20.19 -54.89 -28.09
CA LEU A 24 -19.70 -53.54 -27.80
C LEU A 24 -19.92 -52.55 -28.95
N ARG A 25 -19.60 -52.88 -30.20
CA ARG A 25 -19.89 -52.01 -31.36
C ARG A 25 -21.39 -51.84 -31.57
N ARG A 26 -22.21 -52.88 -31.35
CA ARG A 26 -23.68 -52.77 -31.43
C ARG A 26 -24.24 -51.87 -30.33
N GLN A 27 -23.72 -51.96 -29.11
CA GLN A 27 -24.10 -51.08 -28.02
C GLN A 27 -23.63 -49.65 -28.26
N LEU A 28 -22.40 -49.45 -28.75
CA LEU A 28 -21.85 -48.13 -29.09
C LEU A 28 -22.61 -47.48 -30.25
N ALA A 29 -22.96 -48.24 -31.29
CA ALA A 29 -23.78 -47.77 -32.40
C ALA A 29 -25.23 -47.45 -31.98
N LYS A 30 -25.81 -48.22 -31.04
CA LYS A 30 -27.11 -47.89 -30.42
C LYS A 30 -27.02 -46.63 -29.56
N LEU A 31 -25.93 -46.43 -28.83
CA LEU A 31 -25.61 -45.23 -28.03
C LEU A 31 -25.38 -43.97 -28.90
N MET A 32 -24.94 -44.14 -30.15
CA MET A 32 -24.75 -43.04 -31.10
C MET A 32 -25.97 -42.79 -31.99
N THR A 33 -27.14 -43.39 -31.71
CA THR A 33 -28.38 -42.95 -32.35
C THR A 33 -28.73 -41.54 -31.87
N GLY A 34 -29.09 -40.62 -32.77
CA GLY A 34 -29.12 -39.18 -32.49
C GLY A 34 -29.84 -38.74 -31.21
N ARG A 35 -30.89 -39.48 -30.79
CA ARG A 35 -31.62 -39.20 -29.54
C ARG A 35 -30.91 -39.68 -28.26
N SER A 36 -30.20 -40.81 -28.30
CA SER A 36 -29.42 -41.31 -27.15
C SER A 36 -28.08 -40.57 -27.01
N ALA A 37 -27.49 -40.17 -28.15
CA ALA A 37 -26.31 -39.29 -28.18
C ALA A 37 -26.57 -37.94 -27.48
N LEU A 38 -27.74 -37.33 -27.71
CA LEU A 38 -28.14 -36.09 -27.02
C LEU A 38 -28.19 -36.26 -25.49
N GLN A 39 -28.69 -37.39 -25.00
CA GLN A 39 -28.83 -37.66 -23.56
C GLN A 39 -27.48 -37.86 -22.90
N MET A 40 -26.59 -38.61 -23.56
CA MET A 40 -25.20 -38.77 -23.11
C MET A 40 -24.46 -37.44 -23.09
N LEU A 41 -24.71 -36.56 -24.07
CA LEU A 41 -24.15 -35.22 -24.10
C LEU A 41 -24.66 -34.36 -22.94
N ILE A 42 -25.96 -34.36 -22.64
CA ILE A 42 -26.52 -33.61 -21.50
C ILE A 42 -25.94 -34.12 -20.16
N ALA A 43 -25.83 -35.45 -20.00
CA ALA A 43 -25.24 -36.04 -18.81
C ALA A 43 -23.75 -35.69 -18.68
N ALA A 44 -22.98 -35.78 -19.76
CA ALA A 44 -21.56 -35.41 -19.78
C ALA A 44 -21.35 -33.92 -19.45
N ILE A 45 -22.15 -33.03 -20.05
CA ILE A 45 -22.10 -31.60 -19.73
C ILE A 45 -22.39 -31.36 -18.25
N SER A 46 -23.39 -32.03 -17.68
CA SER A 46 -23.75 -31.86 -16.27
C SER A 46 -22.60 -32.30 -15.35
N VAL A 47 -21.91 -33.41 -15.66
CA VAL A 47 -20.71 -33.85 -14.93
C VAL A 47 -19.60 -32.81 -15.03
N VAL A 48 -19.33 -32.29 -16.23
CA VAL A 48 -18.31 -31.23 -16.43
C VAL A 48 -18.65 -29.98 -15.62
N ILE A 49 -19.90 -29.54 -15.60
CA ILE A 49 -20.33 -28.38 -14.80
C ILE A 49 -20.15 -28.65 -13.31
N LEU A 50 -20.48 -29.86 -12.82
CA LEU A 50 -20.27 -30.20 -11.41
C LEU A 50 -18.79 -30.22 -11.02
N VAL A 51 -17.94 -30.80 -11.87
CA VAL A 51 -16.49 -30.85 -11.62
C VAL A 51 -15.88 -29.46 -11.58
N ILE A 52 -16.26 -28.59 -12.52
CA ILE A 52 -15.79 -27.20 -12.59
C ILE A 52 -16.37 -26.37 -11.44
N GLY A 53 -17.68 -26.46 -11.20
CA GLY A 53 -18.38 -25.65 -10.22
C GLY A 53 -18.03 -25.98 -8.77
N LEU A 54 -17.70 -27.25 -8.49
CA LEU A 54 -17.28 -27.68 -7.15
C LEU A 54 -15.75 -27.71 -6.99
N GLU A 55 -15.00 -27.28 -8.01
CA GLU A 55 -13.53 -27.25 -8.01
C GLU A 55 -12.91 -28.59 -7.56
N GLY A 56 -13.39 -29.72 -8.09
CA GLY A 56 -13.06 -31.07 -7.60
C GLY A 56 -11.56 -31.46 -7.70
N TRP A 57 -10.73 -30.60 -8.28
CA TRP A 57 -9.26 -30.73 -8.30
C TRP A 57 -8.56 -30.07 -7.11
N GLN A 58 -9.22 -29.16 -6.38
CA GLN A 58 -8.67 -28.51 -5.18
C GLN A 58 -9.19 -29.17 -3.89
N PRO A 59 -8.37 -29.25 -2.83
CA PRO A 59 -8.82 -29.71 -1.52
C PRO A 59 -9.81 -28.71 -0.87
N PRO A 60 -10.86 -29.15 -0.16
CA PRO A 60 -11.75 -28.21 0.52
C PRO A 60 -11.05 -27.46 1.66
N PHE A 61 -11.41 -26.19 1.86
CA PHE A 61 -10.87 -25.37 2.94
C PHE A 61 -11.60 -25.69 4.26
N ALA A 62 -10.92 -26.40 5.16
CA ALA A 62 -11.55 -26.99 6.33
C ALA A 62 -11.85 -26.03 7.50
N TYR A 63 -11.31 -24.81 7.49
CA TYR A 63 -11.37 -23.90 8.64
C TYR A 63 -12.52 -22.89 8.52
N ARG A 64 -13.24 -22.65 9.62
CA ARG A 64 -14.40 -21.74 9.65
C ARG A 64 -14.29 -20.73 10.80
N GLU A 65 -14.90 -19.55 10.64
CA GLU A 65 -14.96 -18.54 11.71
C GLU A 65 -15.65 -19.11 12.97
N GLY A 66 -15.07 -18.84 14.15
CA GLY A 66 -15.60 -19.28 15.43
C GLY A 66 -15.36 -20.77 15.76
N GLN A 67 -14.76 -21.54 14.85
CA GLN A 67 -14.32 -22.90 15.15
C GLN A 67 -13.20 -22.86 16.21
N ILE A 68 -13.27 -23.75 17.19
CA ILE A 68 -12.26 -23.86 18.25
C ILE A 68 -11.43 -25.12 17.98
N PRO A 69 -10.16 -24.99 17.56
CA PRO A 69 -9.32 -26.16 17.30
C PRO A 69 -8.87 -26.80 18.62
N GLN A 70 -8.91 -28.13 18.66
CA GLN A 70 -8.45 -28.91 19.82
C GLN A 70 -6.93 -28.98 19.93
N ARG A 71 -6.21 -28.69 18.85
CA ARG A 71 -4.74 -28.69 18.76
C ARG A 71 -4.25 -27.43 18.08
N ASP A 72 -3.01 -27.07 18.34
CA ASP A 72 -2.36 -25.96 17.64
C ASP A 72 -2.34 -26.25 16.13
N ILE A 73 -2.77 -25.27 15.35
CA ILE A 73 -2.67 -25.32 13.90
C ILE A 73 -1.34 -24.68 13.51
N VAL A 74 -0.41 -25.51 13.03
CA VAL A 74 0.90 -25.10 12.53
C VAL A 74 0.89 -25.03 11.01
N ALA A 75 1.74 -24.16 10.45
CA ALA A 75 1.94 -24.09 9.00
C ALA A 75 2.45 -25.42 8.46
N ARG A 76 1.85 -25.91 7.37
CA ARG A 76 2.30 -27.13 6.67
C ARG A 76 3.41 -26.84 5.67
N VAL A 77 3.39 -25.62 5.14
CA VAL A 77 4.23 -25.15 4.03
C VAL A 77 4.84 -23.79 4.41
N ALA A 78 6.02 -23.50 3.86
CA ALA A 78 6.62 -22.19 4.03
C ALA A 78 5.89 -21.14 3.18
N PHE A 79 5.49 -20.03 3.78
CA PHE A 79 4.86 -18.95 3.02
C PHE A 79 5.18 -17.59 3.64
N GLU A 80 5.06 -16.55 2.83
CA GLU A 80 5.29 -15.17 3.25
C GLU A 80 3.98 -14.40 3.16
N LEU A 81 3.71 -13.60 4.19
CA LEU A 81 2.55 -12.72 4.23
C LEU A 81 3.02 -11.28 4.43
N VAL A 82 2.45 -10.36 3.65
CA VAL A 82 2.69 -8.94 3.83
C VAL A 82 2.08 -8.48 5.17
N ASP A 83 2.92 -7.96 6.05
CA ASP A 83 2.49 -7.33 7.28
C ASP A 83 2.15 -5.86 7.03
N SER A 84 0.84 -5.59 6.97
CA SER A 84 0.33 -4.24 6.78
C SER A 84 0.72 -3.26 7.89
N GLN A 85 0.94 -3.72 9.12
CA GLN A 85 1.30 -2.87 10.25
C GLN A 85 2.78 -2.49 10.16
N GLN A 86 3.67 -3.46 9.99
CA GLN A 86 5.09 -3.17 9.81
C GLN A 86 5.35 -2.35 8.55
N THR A 87 4.65 -2.64 7.45
CA THR A 87 4.75 -1.84 6.23
C THR A 87 4.34 -0.38 6.46
N LYS A 88 3.25 -0.14 7.20
CA LYS A 88 2.85 1.23 7.58
C LYS A 88 3.90 1.90 8.44
N LEU A 89 4.44 1.20 9.44
CA LEU A 89 5.50 1.75 10.30
C LEU A 89 6.76 2.11 9.50
N LEU A 90 7.18 1.27 8.54
CA LEU A 90 8.31 1.57 7.66
C LEU A 90 8.03 2.76 6.74
N ARG A 91 6.81 2.86 6.19
CA ARG A 91 6.39 4.02 5.39
C ARG A 91 6.38 5.30 6.23
N ASP A 92 5.84 5.26 7.44
CA ASP A 92 5.80 6.40 8.37
C ASP A 92 7.21 6.80 8.84
N GLN A 93 8.10 5.84 9.09
CA GLN A 93 9.51 6.12 9.34
C GLN A 93 10.16 6.80 8.14
N ARG A 94 9.99 6.25 6.94
CA ARG A 94 10.56 6.81 5.72
C ARG A 94 10.04 8.22 5.42
N ARG A 95 8.77 8.49 5.73
CA ARG A 95 8.15 9.82 5.67
C ARG A 95 8.85 10.80 6.59
N ARG A 96 9.10 10.41 7.85
CA ARG A 96 9.82 11.22 8.85
C ARG A 96 11.28 11.46 8.52
N ASP A 97 11.93 10.50 7.87
CA ASP A 97 13.34 10.66 7.47
C ASP A 97 13.52 11.48 6.19
N THR A 98 12.43 11.77 5.47
CA THR A 98 12.50 12.56 4.23
C THR A 98 12.77 14.03 4.55
N LEU A 99 13.70 14.63 3.80
CA LEU A 99 14.08 16.02 3.98
C LEU A 99 12.97 16.95 3.47
N CYS A 100 12.62 17.95 4.28
CA CYS A 100 11.68 18.98 3.86
C CYS A 100 12.37 20.03 2.98
N ILE A 101 11.61 20.58 2.03
CA ILE A 101 12.08 21.55 1.05
C ILE A 101 11.66 22.96 1.48
N TYR A 102 12.63 23.88 1.50
CA TYR A 102 12.48 25.28 1.83
C TYR A 102 12.95 26.17 0.67
N GLU A 103 12.20 27.24 0.44
CA GLU A 103 12.54 28.30 -0.52
C GLU A 103 13.27 29.41 0.23
N ASN A 104 14.48 29.75 -0.18
CA ASN A 104 15.23 30.86 0.39
C ASN A 104 14.98 32.15 -0.39
N ARG A 105 14.63 33.22 0.32
CA ARG A 105 14.50 34.58 -0.20
C ARG A 105 15.65 35.47 0.29
N PRO A 106 16.85 35.35 -0.30
CA PRO A 106 18.05 36.07 0.16
C PRO A 106 17.94 37.60 0.03
N GLN A 107 17.01 38.10 -0.79
CA GLN A 107 16.81 39.52 -1.00
C GLN A 107 16.28 40.23 0.25
N VAL A 108 15.48 39.53 1.08
CA VAL A 108 14.88 40.12 2.29
C VAL A 108 15.98 40.52 3.28
N ILE A 109 16.93 39.61 3.53
CA ILE A 109 18.07 39.86 4.43
C ILE A 109 19.00 40.93 3.82
N ARG A 110 19.37 40.79 2.55
CA ARG A 110 20.34 41.69 1.90
C ARG A 110 19.84 43.12 1.78
N GLN A 111 18.57 43.30 1.41
CA GLN A 111 18.04 44.63 1.10
C GLN A 111 17.49 45.32 2.35
N GLN A 112 16.63 44.66 3.14
CA GLN A 112 15.95 45.32 4.25
C GLN A 112 16.92 45.70 5.38
N LEU A 113 17.80 44.79 5.80
CA LEU A 113 18.72 45.06 6.91
C LEU A 113 19.78 46.09 6.53
N ARG A 114 20.33 45.98 5.31
CA ARG A 114 21.31 46.93 4.80
C ARG A 114 20.71 48.33 4.66
N SER A 115 19.53 48.46 4.05
CA SER A 115 18.89 49.76 3.87
C SER A 115 18.49 50.38 5.21
N ALA A 116 17.93 49.59 6.12
CA ALA A 116 17.52 50.08 7.44
C ALA A 116 18.70 50.57 8.28
N LEU A 117 19.82 49.83 8.30
CA LEU A 117 21.04 50.26 8.98
C LEU A 117 21.61 51.51 8.33
N LYS A 118 21.73 51.54 7.00
CA LYS A 118 22.24 52.70 6.26
C LYS A 118 21.43 53.97 6.55
N GLU A 119 20.11 53.86 6.49
CA GLU A 119 19.20 54.98 6.76
C GLU A 119 19.31 55.46 8.21
N GLN A 120 19.36 54.54 9.18
CA GLN A 120 19.56 54.89 10.59
C GLN A 120 20.90 55.59 10.82
N PHE A 121 22.01 55.06 10.32
CA PHE A 121 23.33 55.66 10.49
C PHE A 121 23.45 57.02 9.79
N LEU A 122 22.95 57.16 8.55
CA LEU A 122 22.92 58.44 7.84
C LEU A 122 22.07 59.49 8.58
N SER A 123 20.92 59.10 9.12
CA SER A 123 20.07 60.01 9.89
C SER A 123 20.73 60.53 11.18
N LEU A 124 21.64 59.74 11.78
CA LEU A 124 22.35 60.08 13.02
C LEU A 124 23.57 60.99 12.80
N LEU A 125 24.13 60.99 11.58
CA LEU A 125 25.30 61.82 11.21
C LEU A 125 24.94 63.31 10.99
N GLY A 126 23.66 63.64 10.77
CA GLY A 126 23.21 65.00 10.41
C GLY A 126 23.04 66.00 11.56
N ALA A 127 22.80 65.56 12.80
CA ALA A 127 22.64 66.44 13.97
C ALA A 127 24.00 66.69 14.66
N LYS A 128 24.20 67.79 15.41
CA LYS A 128 25.45 68.04 16.17
C LYS A 128 25.35 67.65 17.64
N GLN A 129 24.17 67.67 18.25
CA GLN A 129 23.94 67.32 19.66
C GLN A 129 22.68 66.45 19.86
N LEU A 130 22.61 65.69 20.96
CA LEU A 130 21.46 64.84 21.31
C LEU A 130 20.15 65.65 21.45
N SER A 131 20.26 66.93 21.80
CA SER A 131 19.17 67.91 21.88
C SER A 131 18.56 68.28 20.53
N GLU A 132 19.31 68.17 19.43
CA GLU A 132 18.87 68.53 18.07
C GLU A 132 18.21 67.36 17.32
N LEU A 133 18.23 66.15 17.89
CA LEU A 133 17.63 64.97 17.28
C LEU A 133 16.11 65.00 17.39
N THR A 134 15.43 64.70 16.28
CA THR A 134 13.98 64.47 16.24
C THR A 134 13.61 63.26 17.12
N ALA A 135 12.37 63.21 17.62
CA ALA A 135 11.88 62.09 18.44
C ALA A 135 12.11 60.71 17.77
N ASP A 136 11.97 60.64 16.45
CA ASP A 136 12.21 59.42 15.68
C ASP A 136 13.69 59.00 15.66
N GLN A 137 14.62 59.96 15.57
CA GLN A 137 16.06 59.71 15.59
C GLN A 137 16.55 59.25 16.97
N LYS A 138 15.99 59.82 18.05
CA LYS A 138 16.24 59.34 19.42
C LYS A 138 15.76 57.91 19.60
N SER A 139 14.59 57.57 19.05
CA SER A 139 14.07 56.19 19.08
C SER A 139 14.95 55.21 18.28
N GLY A 140 15.54 55.65 17.16
CA GLY A 140 16.48 54.86 16.36
C GLY A 140 17.79 54.59 17.10
N LEU A 141 18.33 55.60 17.78
CA LEU A 141 19.53 55.46 18.61
C LEU A 141 19.27 54.57 19.84
N GLU A 142 18.14 54.72 20.51
CA GLU A 142 17.74 53.80 21.59
C GLU A 142 17.59 52.35 21.10
N LYS A 143 17.10 52.15 19.88
CA LYS A 143 17.01 50.83 19.24
C LYS A 143 18.38 50.20 18.99
N LEU A 144 19.43 51.00 18.72
CA LEU A 144 20.82 50.55 18.52
C LEU A 144 21.56 50.33 19.86
N VAL A 145 21.26 51.16 20.87
CA VAL A 145 21.94 51.15 22.19
C VAL A 145 21.37 50.08 23.14
N LYS A 146 20.13 49.63 22.93
CA LYS A 146 19.55 48.49 23.66
C LYS A 146 20.27 47.18 23.28
N VAL A 147 21.40 46.92 23.92
CA VAL A 147 22.10 45.64 23.85
C VAL A 147 21.33 44.62 24.70
N THR A 148 20.91 43.51 24.08
CA THR A 148 20.23 42.43 24.79
C THR A 148 21.24 41.32 25.05
N GLY A 149 21.45 40.95 26.31
CA GLY A 149 22.24 39.76 26.68
C GLY A 149 23.75 39.94 26.88
N SER A 150 24.24 41.16 27.15
CA SER A 150 25.63 41.38 27.58
C SER A 150 25.68 41.86 29.03
N ASP A 151 26.59 41.29 29.85
CA ASP A 151 26.97 41.75 31.21
C ASP A 151 27.56 43.18 31.25
N VAL A 152 27.56 43.89 30.12
CA VAL A 152 28.10 45.23 29.97
C VAL A 152 26.96 46.24 30.13
N PRO A 153 27.07 47.22 31.05
CA PRO A 153 26.05 48.24 31.24
C PRO A 153 25.70 48.93 29.91
N PRO A 154 24.42 49.22 29.64
CA PRO A 154 24.03 49.96 28.45
C PRO A 154 24.79 51.29 28.41
N LEU A 155 25.52 51.53 27.32
CA LEU A 155 26.26 52.78 27.18
C LEU A 155 25.27 53.96 27.21
N PRO A 156 25.64 55.09 27.84
CA PRO A 156 24.85 56.30 27.74
C PRO A 156 24.72 56.72 26.27
N THR A 157 23.50 57.06 25.87
CA THR A 157 23.11 57.37 24.49
C THR A 157 24.00 58.43 23.83
N ASP A 158 24.53 59.35 24.62
CA ASP A 158 25.47 60.40 24.17
C ASP A 158 26.84 59.84 23.76
N ALA A 159 27.40 58.90 24.53
CA ALA A 159 28.68 58.27 24.23
C ALA A 159 28.57 57.40 22.98
N ALA A 160 27.46 56.66 22.84
CA ALA A 160 27.19 55.86 21.65
C ALA A 160 27.21 56.71 20.37
N LEU A 161 26.61 57.90 20.41
CA LEU A 161 26.58 58.82 19.27
C LEU A 161 27.98 59.36 18.92
N GLN A 162 28.81 59.65 19.94
CA GLN A 162 30.19 60.11 19.73
C GLN A 162 31.06 59.02 19.09
N HIS A 163 30.98 57.76 19.54
CA HIS A 163 31.73 56.65 18.94
C HIS A 163 31.29 56.35 17.50
N ILE A 164 30.00 56.47 17.20
CA ILE A 164 29.47 56.31 15.83
C ILE A 164 30.04 57.39 14.90
N ARG A 165 30.08 58.65 15.35
CA ARG A 165 30.66 59.75 14.55
C ARG A 165 32.17 59.65 14.40
N ALA A 166 32.88 59.26 15.46
CA ALA A 166 34.34 59.07 15.40
C ALA A 166 34.75 58.00 14.39
N LEU A 167 33.90 56.98 14.17
CA LEU A 167 34.15 55.91 13.21
C LEU A 167 33.69 56.24 11.78
N LEU A 168 32.57 56.96 11.62
CA LEU A 168 31.88 57.17 10.33
C LEU A 168 31.94 58.62 9.82
N SER A 169 32.94 59.39 10.21
CA SER A 169 33.09 60.81 9.85
C SER A 169 33.39 61.06 8.37
N ASP A 170 34.02 60.09 7.68
CA ASP A 170 34.43 60.22 6.27
C ASP A 170 33.58 59.34 5.35
N GLN A 171 33.35 59.83 4.12
CA GLN A 171 32.63 59.08 3.07
C GLN A 171 33.29 57.73 2.75
N ASP A 172 34.62 57.65 2.86
CA ASP A 172 35.37 56.40 2.67
C ASP A 172 35.11 55.37 3.79
N GLN A 173 34.94 55.83 5.03
CA GLN A 173 34.62 54.95 6.16
C GLN A 173 33.17 54.45 6.08
N LEU A 174 32.25 55.26 5.54
CA LEU A 174 30.88 54.84 5.24
C LEU A 174 30.86 53.72 4.18
N ASN A 175 31.65 53.85 3.11
CA ASN A 175 31.76 52.81 2.08
C ASN A 175 32.36 51.51 2.63
N LYS A 176 33.38 51.60 3.50
CA LYS A 176 33.95 50.45 4.21
C LYS A 176 32.96 49.80 5.17
N PHE A 177 32.16 50.58 5.88
CA PHE A 177 31.09 50.06 6.73
C PHE A 177 30.06 49.28 5.91
N GLU A 178 29.66 49.80 4.73
CA GLU A 178 28.76 49.09 3.83
C GLU A 178 29.34 47.76 3.31
N SER A 179 30.63 47.72 2.99
CA SER A 179 31.29 46.48 2.55
C SER A 179 31.41 45.45 3.68
N VAL A 180 31.73 45.89 4.90
CA VAL A 180 31.72 45.05 6.11
C VAL A 180 30.35 44.44 6.34
N LEU A 181 29.30 45.27 6.27
CA LEU A 181 27.93 44.80 6.45
C LEU A 181 27.53 43.80 5.35
N GLN A 182 27.95 44.03 4.11
CA GLN A 182 27.73 43.09 3.01
C GLN A 182 28.44 41.75 3.24
N ASN A 183 29.68 41.77 3.73
CA ASN A 183 30.43 40.55 4.05
C ASN A 183 29.80 39.73 5.19
N ILE A 184 29.18 40.40 6.17
CA ILE A 184 28.44 39.75 7.26
C ILE A 184 27.10 39.17 6.77
N LEU A 185 26.36 39.92 5.96
CA LEU A 185 25.01 39.55 5.54
C LEU A 185 24.97 38.52 4.42
N ASN A 186 25.98 38.47 3.53
CA ASN A 186 25.97 37.56 2.38
C ASN A 186 25.93 36.07 2.78
N PRO A 187 26.80 35.56 3.68
CA PRO A 187 26.76 34.16 4.09
C PRO A 187 25.43 33.80 4.79
N LEU A 188 24.87 34.74 5.56
CA LEU A 188 23.58 34.57 6.23
C LEU A 188 22.42 34.56 5.23
N ALA A 189 22.50 35.36 4.18
CA ALA A 189 21.49 35.39 3.12
C ALA A 189 21.52 34.13 2.25
N GLU A 190 22.70 33.58 1.98
CA GLU A 190 22.88 32.34 1.21
C GLU A 190 22.39 31.12 1.98
N ALA A 191 22.78 30.98 3.25
CA ALA A 191 22.31 29.90 4.11
C ALA A 191 20.80 30.04 4.42
N GLY A 192 20.34 31.26 4.65
CA GLY A 192 18.99 31.58 5.06
C GLY A 192 18.80 31.55 6.58
N VAL A 193 17.71 32.17 7.04
CA VAL A 193 17.38 32.29 8.46
C VAL A 193 15.98 31.76 8.71
N LEU A 194 15.85 30.87 9.69
CA LEU A 194 14.62 30.21 10.11
C LEU A 194 14.35 30.49 11.59
N LYS A 195 13.19 31.04 11.93
CA LYS A 195 12.82 31.29 13.34
C LYS A 195 12.28 30.03 13.99
N ALA A 196 11.41 29.32 13.28
CA ALA A 196 10.82 28.06 13.71
C ALA A 196 10.64 27.13 12.50
N LEU A 197 10.76 25.83 12.72
CA LEU A 197 10.47 24.85 11.68
C LEU A 197 8.98 24.91 11.35
N GLY A 198 8.68 25.17 10.08
CA GLY A 198 7.32 25.12 9.54
C GLY A 198 6.70 23.72 9.42
N HIS A 199 7.40 22.67 9.86
CA HIS A 199 6.94 21.28 9.82
C HIS A 199 7.18 20.56 11.16
N ASP A 200 6.36 19.54 11.43
CA ASP A 200 6.45 18.71 12.63
C ASP A 200 7.37 17.48 12.43
N SER A 201 7.77 16.83 13.52
CA SER A 201 8.57 15.59 13.52
C SER A 201 7.95 14.44 12.72
N SER A 202 6.62 14.45 12.56
CA SER A 202 5.87 13.51 11.73
C SER A 202 5.98 13.79 10.21
N GLN A 203 6.34 15.03 9.86
CA GLN A 203 6.33 15.56 8.50
C GLN A 203 7.71 15.56 7.83
N GLY A 204 8.79 15.35 8.57
CA GLY A 204 10.13 15.27 8.00
C GLY A 204 11.24 15.39 9.02
N SER A 205 12.49 15.34 8.52
CA SER A 205 13.68 15.39 9.35
C SER A 205 13.84 16.78 9.98
N GLN A 206 13.96 16.82 11.31
CA GLN A 206 14.25 18.06 12.04
C GLN A 206 15.74 18.41 12.09
N ARG A 207 16.60 17.53 11.56
CA ARG A 207 18.06 17.72 11.61
C ARG A 207 18.57 18.45 10.37
N SER A 208 17.97 18.16 9.23
CA SER A 208 18.43 18.63 7.94
C SER A 208 17.28 18.94 7.00
N ILE A 209 17.48 19.95 6.17
CA ILE A 209 16.51 20.44 5.21
C ILE A 209 17.18 20.62 3.85
N MET A 210 16.38 20.61 2.79
CA MET A 210 16.81 20.98 1.45
C MET A 210 16.39 22.41 1.19
N VAL A 211 17.34 23.27 0.86
CA VAL A 211 17.12 24.69 0.57
C VAL A 211 17.42 24.94 -0.89
N PHE A 212 16.55 25.65 -1.59
CA PHE A 212 16.83 26.15 -2.94
C PHE A 212 16.64 27.67 -2.97
N ALA A 213 17.48 28.35 -3.75
CA ALA A 213 17.40 29.78 -3.98
C ALA A 213 16.83 30.07 -5.37
N GLY A 214 15.81 30.93 -5.46
CA GLY A 214 15.17 31.32 -6.72
C GLY A 214 13.95 30.49 -7.10
N ASP A 215 13.46 30.66 -8.34
CA ASP A 215 12.21 30.03 -8.82
C ASP A 215 12.39 28.57 -9.26
N THR A 216 13.63 28.10 -9.46
CA THR A 216 13.93 26.76 -9.98
C THR A 216 14.22 25.76 -8.86
N PRO A 217 13.40 24.71 -8.69
CA PRO A 217 13.58 23.70 -7.65
C PRO A 217 14.71 22.68 -7.91
N SER A 218 15.54 22.88 -8.94
CA SER A 218 16.62 21.94 -9.32
C SER A 218 17.85 22.05 -8.42
N ASP A 219 18.12 23.26 -7.91
CA ASP A 219 19.38 23.58 -7.22
C ASP A 219 19.17 23.46 -5.71
N GLN A 220 18.79 22.25 -5.28
CA GLN A 220 18.55 21.97 -3.87
C GLN A 220 19.87 21.66 -3.16
N VAL A 221 20.19 22.45 -2.14
CA VAL A 221 21.36 22.30 -1.30
C VAL A 221 20.95 21.66 0.03
N PHE A 222 21.71 20.66 0.45
CA PHE A 222 21.55 20.05 1.77
C PHE A 222 22.10 21.01 2.84
N VAL A 223 21.27 21.37 3.82
CA VAL A 223 21.64 22.28 4.91
C VAL A 223 21.16 21.72 6.23
N ASP A 224 22.04 21.69 7.23
CA ASP A 224 21.67 21.33 8.60
C ASP A 224 20.85 22.45 9.26
N VAL A 225 19.79 22.07 9.96
CA VAL A 225 18.86 23.02 10.61
C VAL A 225 19.60 23.90 11.62
N SER A 226 20.63 23.38 12.28
CA SER A 226 21.50 24.12 13.19
C SER A 226 22.15 25.35 12.54
N ALA A 227 22.55 25.25 11.27
CA ALA A 227 23.21 26.34 10.56
C ALA A 227 22.28 27.52 10.24
N VAL A 228 20.98 27.25 10.04
CA VAL A 228 19.96 28.23 9.61
C VAL A 228 19.03 28.69 10.72
N ARG A 229 19.04 28.02 11.88
CA ARG A 229 18.15 28.33 12.99
C ARG A 229 18.57 29.62 13.71
N TYR A 230 17.62 30.53 13.86
CA TYR A 230 17.80 31.83 14.50
C TYR A 230 18.48 31.73 15.89
N ALA A 231 18.07 30.77 16.73
CA ALA A 231 18.63 30.59 18.06
C ALA A 231 20.15 30.32 18.06
N GLU A 232 20.66 29.60 17.05
CA GLU A 232 22.08 29.30 16.92
C GLU A 232 22.83 30.46 16.26
N ILE A 233 22.24 31.08 15.24
CA ILE A 233 22.81 32.25 14.56
C ILE A 233 23.04 33.39 15.56
N VAL A 234 22.04 33.70 16.40
CA VAL A 234 22.13 34.77 17.41
C VAL A 234 23.26 34.57 18.41
N THR A 235 23.62 33.32 18.73
CA THR A 235 24.72 33.03 19.66
C THR A 235 26.10 33.29 19.05
N LYS A 236 26.26 33.05 17.74
CA LYS A 236 27.55 33.16 17.03
C LYS A 236 27.76 34.54 16.41
N LEU A 237 26.69 35.20 15.97
CA LEU A 237 26.72 36.43 15.19
C LEU A 237 27.47 37.60 15.87
N PRO A 238 27.32 37.88 17.19
CA PRO A 238 28.07 38.95 17.83
C PRO A 238 29.59 38.75 17.80
N GLY A 239 30.06 37.50 17.91
CA GLY A 239 31.48 37.17 17.80
C GLY A 239 32.02 37.48 16.40
N THR A 240 31.32 36.99 15.37
CA THR A 240 31.70 37.19 13.97
C THR A 240 31.67 38.68 13.57
N VAL A 241 30.67 39.43 14.02
CA VAL A 241 30.60 40.88 13.78
C VAL A 241 31.80 41.59 14.42
N ASN A 242 32.13 41.29 15.68
CA ASN A 242 33.27 41.91 16.36
C ASN A 242 34.60 41.62 15.64
N GLU A 243 34.82 40.38 15.22
CA GLU A 243 36.04 39.97 14.50
C GLU A 243 36.19 40.71 13.16
N ILE A 244 35.12 40.79 12.37
CA ILE A 244 35.15 41.45 11.05
C ILE A 244 35.36 42.96 11.23
N PHE A 245 34.69 43.60 12.18
CA PHE A 245 34.84 45.03 12.45
C PHE A 245 36.25 45.38 12.96
N GLN A 246 36.85 44.56 13.83
CA GLN A 246 38.23 44.77 14.29
C GLN A 246 39.26 44.64 13.17
N ARG A 247 39.01 43.74 12.21
CA ARG A 247 39.91 43.51 11.08
C ARG A 247 39.95 44.70 10.12
N GLU A 248 38.81 45.32 9.88
CA GLU A 248 38.64 46.40 8.89
C GLU A 248 38.85 47.79 9.49
N PHE A 249 38.53 47.98 10.78
CA PHE A 249 38.70 49.24 11.49
C PHE A 249 39.70 49.11 12.64
N ALA A 250 40.90 49.68 12.48
CA ALA A 250 41.95 49.71 13.49
C ALA A 250 41.73 50.77 14.60
N SER A 251 40.48 51.07 14.95
CA SER A 251 40.10 52.06 15.98
C SER A 251 39.53 51.39 17.23
N PRO A 252 39.85 51.86 18.45
CA PRO A 252 39.22 51.38 19.68
C PRO A 252 37.69 51.57 19.69
N ASP A 253 37.17 52.55 18.94
CA ASP A 253 35.73 52.82 18.82
C ASP A 253 34.99 51.75 17.99
N ALA A 254 35.71 51.00 17.15
CA ALA A 254 35.14 49.99 16.26
C ALA A 254 34.45 48.87 17.03
N LEU A 255 34.98 48.47 18.19
CA LEU A 255 34.41 47.40 19.02
C LEU A 255 33.06 47.81 19.63
N ILE A 256 32.93 49.08 20.01
CA ILE A 256 31.69 49.60 20.61
C ILE A 256 30.59 49.67 19.54
N VAL A 257 30.93 50.16 18.34
CA VAL A 257 30.01 50.21 17.20
C VAL A 257 29.65 48.80 16.71
N ALA A 258 30.61 47.88 16.66
CA ALA A 258 30.36 46.48 16.30
C ALA A 258 29.34 45.81 17.23
N ARG A 259 29.42 46.06 18.55
CA ARG A 259 28.44 45.54 19.53
C ARG A 259 27.04 46.10 19.32
N MET A 260 26.92 47.40 19.01
CA MET A 260 25.63 48.02 18.70
C MET A 260 25.00 47.43 17.43
N VAL A 261 25.82 47.26 16.38
CA VAL A 261 25.39 46.65 15.12
C VAL A 261 24.99 45.19 15.33
N ALA A 262 25.77 44.41 16.08
CA ALA A 262 25.45 43.04 16.43
C ALA A 262 24.12 42.91 17.19
N GLY A 263 23.91 43.77 18.20
CA GLY A 263 22.66 43.79 18.98
C GLY A 263 21.44 44.13 18.12
N TYR A 264 21.59 45.07 17.19
CA TYR A 264 20.54 45.39 16.23
C TYR A 264 20.25 44.24 15.26
N LEU A 265 21.29 43.64 14.67
CA LEU A 265 21.15 42.52 13.75
C LEU A 265 20.44 41.34 14.41
N VAL A 266 20.84 40.97 15.63
CA VAL A 266 20.19 39.92 16.42
C VAL A 266 18.68 40.17 16.52
N ARG A 267 18.24 41.39 16.83
CA ARG A 267 16.82 41.69 17.05
C ARG A 267 15.98 41.76 15.78
N GLU A 268 16.53 42.34 14.71
CA GLU A 268 15.77 42.67 13.50
C GLU A 268 15.93 41.65 12.36
N LEU A 269 16.61 40.51 12.58
CA LEU A 269 16.77 39.45 11.58
C LEU A 269 15.39 38.95 11.06
N PRO A 270 15.10 39.15 9.75
CA PRO A 270 13.89 38.63 9.14
C PRO A 270 14.04 37.12 8.85
N GLU A 271 12.92 36.43 8.76
CA GLU A 271 12.88 35.04 8.29
C GLU A 271 12.96 35.02 6.76
N SER A 272 13.97 34.35 6.20
CA SER A 272 14.16 34.26 4.74
C SER A 272 13.69 32.93 4.15
N LEU A 273 13.62 31.89 4.99
CA LEU A 273 13.24 30.54 4.58
C LEU A 273 11.73 30.35 4.68
N THR A 274 11.11 30.03 3.55
CA THR A 274 9.67 29.72 3.48
C THR A 274 9.48 28.22 3.22
N TYR A 275 8.69 27.56 4.07
CA TYR A 275 8.40 26.13 3.91
C TYR A 275 7.52 25.88 2.67
N ARG A 276 7.97 25.01 1.76
CA ARG A 276 7.21 24.61 0.56
C ARG A 276 6.56 23.25 0.77
N ASN A 277 5.32 23.27 1.26
CA ASN A 277 4.58 22.04 1.55
C ASN A 277 4.35 21.17 0.29
N ASP A 278 4.08 21.80 -0.86
CA ASP A 278 3.75 21.06 -2.10
C ASP A 278 4.92 20.21 -2.60
N LEU A 279 6.12 20.78 -2.62
CA LEU A 279 7.34 20.09 -3.05
C LEU A 279 7.74 19.04 -2.01
N SER A 280 7.62 19.37 -0.73
CA SER A 280 7.92 18.44 0.36
C SER A 280 6.98 17.23 0.34
N GLU A 281 5.68 17.40 0.12
CA GLU A 281 4.72 16.29 0.02
C GLU A 281 4.98 15.42 -1.22
N LYS A 282 5.41 16.03 -2.33
CA LYS A 282 5.80 15.29 -3.53
C LYS A 282 7.01 14.40 -3.28
N GLU A 283 8.02 14.87 -2.55
CA GLU A 283 9.17 14.02 -2.21
C GLU A 283 8.82 12.99 -1.13
N ARG A 284 7.95 13.32 -0.17
CA ARG A 284 7.43 12.36 0.82
C ARG A 284 6.69 11.21 0.17
N SER A 285 5.73 11.51 -0.70
CA SER A 285 4.95 10.48 -1.40
C SER A 285 5.83 9.58 -2.27
N LYS A 286 6.85 10.13 -2.95
CA LYS A 286 7.85 9.34 -3.68
C LYS A 286 8.66 8.43 -2.75
N ALA A 287 9.10 8.95 -1.61
CA ALA A 287 9.87 8.19 -0.65
C ALA A 287 9.05 7.07 0.00
N GLU A 288 7.78 7.32 0.31
CA GLU A 288 6.83 6.33 0.83
C GLU A 288 6.54 5.23 -0.20
N ALA A 289 6.33 5.60 -1.47
CA ALA A 289 6.07 4.65 -2.55
C ALA A 289 7.29 3.77 -2.87
N ALA A 290 8.50 4.23 -2.53
CA ALA A 290 9.73 3.45 -2.69
C ALA A 290 9.95 2.41 -1.57
N VAL A 291 9.16 2.44 -0.49
CA VAL A 291 9.27 1.46 0.61
C VAL A 291 8.67 0.12 0.17
N THR A 292 9.49 -0.91 0.19
CA THR A 292 9.05 -2.29 -0.04
C THR A 292 8.16 -2.77 1.11
N ASP A 293 7.09 -3.49 0.77
CA ASP A 293 6.19 -4.08 1.75
C ASP A 293 6.95 -5.06 2.66
N ALA A 294 6.77 -4.93 3.97
CA ALA A 294 7.37 -5.82 4.96
C ALA A 294 6.68 -7.18 4.91
N THR A 295 7.45 -8.25 4.74
CA THR A 295 6.94 -9.62 4.74
C THR A 295 7.33 -10.34 6.03
N VAL A 296 6.40 -11.16 6.53
CA VAL A 296 6.65 -12.10 7.63
C VAL A 296 6.65 -13.50 7.04
N SER A 297 7.79 -14.19 7.18
CA SER A 297 7.96 -15.56 6.72
C SER A 297 7.51 -16.56 7.78
N TYR A 298 6.68 -17.51 7.37
CA TYR A 298 6.18 -18.62 8.19
C TYR A 298 6.86 -19.91 7.75
N PHE A 299 7.32 -20.70 8.71
CA PHE A 299 8.05 -21.96 8.48
C PHE A 299 7.21 -23.18 8.86
N PRO A 300 7.36 -24.29 8.14
CA PRO A 300 6.58 -25.50 8.37
C PRO A 300 6.87 -26.09 9.76
N ASN A 301 5.83 -26.61 10.42
CA ASN A 301 5.86 -27.25 11.75
C ASN A 301 6.34 -26.40 12.94
N VAL A 302 6.86 -25.19 12.70
CA VAL A 302 7.35 -24.28 13.75
C VAL A 302 6.38 -23.13 13.95
N SER A 303 5.94 -22.50 12.86
CA SER A 303 5.07 -21.33 12.94
C SER A 303 3.63 -21.74 13.27
N ARG A 304 3.15 -21.31 14.44
CA ARG A 304 1.77 -21.53 14.90
C ARG A 304 0.86 -20.46 14.29
N LEU A 305 -0.14 -20.88 13.54
CA LEU A 305 -1.12 -20.02 12.87
C LEU A 305 -2.31 -19.73 13.79
N VAL A 306 -2.73 -20.75 14.55
CA VAL A 306 -3.83 -20.66 15.53
C VAL A 306 -3.49 -21.51 16.75
N THR A 307 -3.70 -20.94 17.93
CA THR A 307 -3.51 -21.62 19.23
C THR A 307 -4.71 -22.50 19.56
N ALA A 308 -4.46 -23.67 20.14
CA ALA A 308 -5.50 -24.55 20.66
C ALA A 308 -6.41 -23.82 21.67
N GLY A 309 -7.71 -24.12 21.63
CA GLY A 309 -8.69 -23.57 22.56
C GLY A 309 -9.12 -22.12 22.29
N GLN A 310 -8.54 -21.42 21.30
CA GLN A 310 -8.97 -20.08 20.90
C GLN A 310 -9.89 -20.14 19.67
N PRO A 311 -10.99 -19.36 19.63
CA PRO A 311 -11.85 -19.32 18.45
C PRO A 311 -11.14 -18.65 17.27
N ILE A 312 -11.28 -19.25 16.08
CA ILE A 312 -10.72 -18.69 14.83
C ILE A 312 -11.40 -17.35 14.52
N SER A 313 -10.62 -16.27 14.62
CA SER A 313 -11.04 -14.90 14.25
C SER A 313 -10.95 -14.69 12.74
N ARG A 314 -11.99 -14.04 12.18
CA ARG A 314 -12.06 -13.69 10.76
C ARG A 314 -11.03 -12.65 10.32
N VAL A 315 -10.64 -11.74 11.21
CA VAL A 315 -9.75 -10.63 10.84
C VAL A 315 -8.29 -11.09 10.81
N THR A 316 -7.91 -11.93 11.77
CA THR A 316 -6.49 -12.27 11.99
C THR A 316 -6.13 -13.66 11.47
N HIS A 317 -6.93 -14.68 11.81
CA HIS A 317 -6.54 -16.07 11.57
C HIS A 317 -7.03 -16.61 10.23
N LEU A 318 -8.23 -16.25 9.77
CA LEU A 318 -8.74 -16.73 8.47
C LEU A 318 -7.88 -16.31 7.27
N PRO A 319 -7.42 -15.05 7.14
CA PRO A 319 -6.55 -14.66 6.03
C PRO A 319 -5.22 -15.42 6.06
N LEU A 320 -4.67 -15.62 7.26
CA LEU A 320 -3.44 -16.37 7.46
C LEU A 320 -3.58 -17.84 7.05
N LEU A 321 -4.68 -18.50 7.45
CA LEU A 321 -5.00 -19.88 7.05
C LEU A 321 -5.29 -19.99 5.55
N ARG A 322 -5.91 -18.98 4.93
CA ARG A 322 -6.12 -18.95 3.47
C ARG A 322 -4.80 -18.78 2.71
N ALA A 323 -3.92 -17.91 3.18
CA ALA A 323 -2.59 -17.74 2.58
C ALA A 323 -1.77 -19.03 2.66
N GLU A 324 -1.82 -19.74 3.80
CA GLU A 324 -1.20 -21.06 3.96
C GLU A 324 -1.82 -22.09 3.01
N TYR A 325 -3.16 -22.13 2.91
CA TYR A 325 -3.87 -23.02 2.00
C TYR A 325 -3.51 -22.76 0.53
N GLU A 326 -3.46 -21.50 0.09
CA GLU A 326 -3.08 -21.14 -1.28
C GLU A 326 -1.62 -21.45 -1.58
N ALA A 327 -0.71 -21.28 -0.62
CA ALA A 327 0.69 -21.72 -0.75
C ALA A 327 0.77 -23.25 -0.88
N TRP A 328 0.02 -23.98 -0.05
CA TRP A 328 -0.03 -25.43 -0.10
C TRP A 328 -0.61 -25.98 -1.40
N VAL A 329 -1.67 -25.37 -1.94
CA VAL A 329 -2.26 -25.75 -3.23
C VAL A 329 -1.28 -25.48 -4.37
N ARG A 330 -0.48 -24.42 -4.30
CA ARG A 330 0.55 -24.11 -5.31
C ARG A 330 1.72 -25.10 -5.29
N GLU A 331 2.13 -25.55 -4.10
CA GLU A 331 3.16 -26.60 -3.98
C GLU A 331 2.64 -28.01 -4.29
N MET A 332 1.32 -28.18 -4.38
CA MET A 332 0.73 -29.49 -4.62
C MET A 332 1.11 -30.02 -6.01
N GLY A 333 1.83 -31.15 -6.03
CA GLY A 333 2.25 -31.79 -7.27
C GLY A 333 1.08 -32.18 -8.18
N THR A 334 1.29 -32.11 -9.49
CA THR A 334 0.28 -32.43 -10.52
C THR A 334 -0.33 -33.83 -10.36
N GLY A 335 0.45 -34.80 -9.84
CA GLY A 335 -0.03 -36.15 -9.54
C GLY A 335 -1.13 -36.18 -8.47
N ALA A 336 -1.02 -35.36 -7.42
CA ALA A 336 -2.03 -35.28 -6.37
C ALA A 336 -3.33 -34.63 -6.89
N ILE A 337 -3.20 -33.62 -7.75
CA ILE A 337 -4.32 -32.96 -8.42
C ILE A 337 -5.06 -33.97 -9.32
N LEU A 338 -4.33 -34.74 -10.13
CA LEU A 338 -4.92 -35.80 -10.98
C LEU A 338 -5.58 -36.91 -10.15
N ALA A 339 -4.96 -37.34 -9.05
CA ALA A 339 -5.54 -38.34 -8.15
C ALA A 339 -6.85 -37.85 -7.51
N ARG A 340 -6.93 -36.57 -7.11
CA ARG A 340 -8.16 -35.97 -6.58
C ARG A 340 -9.24 -35.84 -7.66
N LEU A 341 -8.87 -35.35 -8.84
CA LEU A 341 -9.79 -35.20 -9.96
C LEU A 341 -10.37 -36.55 -10.38
N THR A 342 -9.54 -37.59 -10.45
CA THR A 342 -10.00 -38.96 -10.78
C THR A 342 -10.89 -39.55 -9.69
N ALA A 343 -10.56 -39.33 -8.41
CA ALA A 343 -11.42 -39.75 -7.29
C ALA A 343 -12.78 -39.03 -7.31
N PHE A 344 -12.79 -37.72 -7.55
CA PHE A 344 -14.01 -36.91 -7.62
C PHE A 344 -14.89 -37.29 -8.83
N LEU A 345 -14.27 -37.50 -9.99
CA LEU A 345 -14.95 -38.04 -11.17
C LEU A 345 -15.52 -39.43 -10.91
N GLY A 346 -14.76 -40.31 -10.27
CA GLY A 346 -15.20 -41.66 -9.91
C GLY A 346 -16.42 -41.63 -9.00
N MET A 347 -16.43 -40.75 -7.99
CA MET A 347 -17.58 -40.53 -7.12
C MET A 347 -18.81 -40.05 -7.90
N ILE A 348 -18.69 -39.03 -8.76
CA ILE A 348 -19.82 -38.53 -9.56
C ILE A 348 -20.33 -39.62 -10.49
N LEU A 349 -19.45 -40.36 -11.17
CA LEU A 349 -19.84 -41.45 -12.06
C LEU A 349 -20.55 -42.57 -11.32
N ALA A 350 -20.11 -42.91 -10.10
CA ALA A 350 -20.78 -43.88 -9.24
C ALA A 350 -22.18 -43.41 -8.83
N LEU A 351 -22.33 -42.15 -8.44
CA LEU A 351 -23.63 -41.56 -8.09
C LEU A 351 -24.57 -41.51 -9.31
N TYR A 352 -24.06 -41.15 -10.49
CA TYR A 352 -24.82 -41.17 -11.75
C TYR A 352 -25.25 -42.58 -12.14
N ALA A 353 -24.36 -43.56 -12.03
CA ALA A 353 -24.66 -44.96 -12.32
C ALA A 353 -25.72 -45.50 -11.34
N PHE A 354 -25.60 -45.17 -10.05
CA PHE A 354 -26.55 -45.57 -9.01
C PHE A 354 -27.94 -44.96 -9.24
N CYS A 355 -28.02 -43.63 -9.45
CA CYS A 355 -29.28 -42.96 -9.77
C CYS A 355 -29.87 -43.44 -11.11
N GLY A 356 -29.02 -43.63 -12.13
CA GLY A 356 -29.44 -44.10 -13.45
C GLY A 356 -29.96 -45.53 -13.44
N ALA A 357 -29.29 -46.45 -12.74
CA ALA A 357 -29.73 -47.82 -12.57
C ALA A 357 -31.07 -47.89 -11.83
N TYR A 358 -31.23 -47.11 -10.74
CA TYR A 358 -32.49 -47.05 -10.01
C TYR A 358 -33.65 -46.59 -10.91
N ILE A 359 -33.46 -45.51 -11.68
CA ILE A 359 -34.50 -45.01 -12.59
C ILE A 359 -34.83 -46.02 -13.69
N TYR A 360 -33.81 -46.73 -14.21
CA TYR A 360 -34.01 -47.75 -15.25
C TYR A 360 -34.80 -48.96 -14.77
N TYR A 361 -34.50 -49.47 -13.56
CA TYR A 361 -35.10 -50.71 -13.06
C TYR A 361 -36.39 -50.50 -12.24
N LEU A 362 -36.52 -49.42 -11.48
CA LEU A 362 -37.59 -49.28 -10.47
C LEU A 362 -38.66 -48.23 -10.78
N HIS A 363 -38.33 -47.12 -11.46
CA HIS A 363 -39.17 -45.90 -11.46
C HIS A 363 -39.72 -45.48 -12.84
N ASP A 364 -39.62 -46.34 -13.86
CA ASP A 364 -40.09 -46.17 -15.24
C ASP A 364 -39.05 -45.54 -16.21
N ALA A 365 -38.54 -46.33 -17.17
CA ALA A 365 -37.47 -45.95 -18.11
C ALA A 365 -37.86 -44.80 -19.08
N LYS A 366 -39.12 -44.36 -19.07
CA LYS A 366 -39.60 -43.21 -19.84
C LYS A 366 -38.93 -41.91 -19.43
N LEU A 367 -38.57 -41.76 -18.16
CA LEU A 367 -37.87 -40.58 -17.65
C LEU A 367 -36.50 -40.41 -18.31
N LEU A 368 -35.78 -41.52 -18.53
CA LEU A 368 -34.50 -41.54 -19.24
C LEU A 368 -34.65 -41.32 -20.75
N LYS A 369 -35.80 -41.68 -21.36
CA LYS A 369 -36.06 -41.52 -22.81
C LYS A 369 -36.51 -40.12 -23.22
N GLN A 370 -36.98 -39.29 -22.27
CA GLN A 370 -37.40 -37.91 -22.52
C GLN A 370 -36.28 -36.93 -22.17
N TRP A 371 -35.74 -36.25 -23.18
CA TRP A 371 -34.61 -35.33 -23.01
C TRP A 371 -34.95 -34.12 -22.10
N LEU A 372 -36.19 -33.61 -22.16
CA LEU A 372 -36.67 -32.53 -21.28
C LEU A 372 -36.70 -32.94 -19.81
N ALA A 373 -37.18 -34.16 -19.51
CA ALA A 373 -37.29 -34.65 -18.13
C ALA A 373 -35.91 -34.85 -17.52
N LEU A 374 -34.98 -35.43 -18.29
CA LEU A 374 -33.58 -35.60 -17.90
C LEU A 374 -32.89 -34.24 -17.66
N LEU A 375 -33.10 -33.28 -18.56
CA LEU A 375 -32.52 -31.93 -18.44
C LEU A 375 -33.06 -31.18 -17.22
N ARG A 376 -34.36 -31.31 -16.89
CA ARG A 376 -34.94 -30.72 -15.66
C ARG A 376 -34.34 -31.34 -14.40
N LEU A 377 -34.19 -32.67 -14.36
CA LEU A 377 -33.62 -33.37 -13.21
C LEU A 377 -32.15 -33.01 -13.00
N LEU A 378 -31.33 -33.13 -14.05
CA LEU A 378 -29.91 -32.81 -13.97
C LEU A 378 -29.67 -31.32 -13.75
N GLY A 379 -30.46 -30.46 -14.40
CA GLY A 379 -30.42 -29.01 -14.18
C GLY A 379 -30.71 -28.63 -12.74
N LEU A 380 -31.72 -29.26 -12.10
CA LEU A 380 -32.02 -29.03 -10.69
C LEU A 380 -30.85 -29.48 -9.78
N VAL A 381 -30.26 -30.65 -10.03
CA VAL A 381 -29.11 -31.17 -9.28
C VAL A 381 -27.91 -30.22 -9.39
N VAL A 382 -27.53 -29.86 -10.62
CA VAL A 382 -26.42 -28.94 -10.90
C VAL A 382 -26.66 -27.59 -10.24
N PHE A 383 -27.85 -27.03 -10.42
CA PHE A 383 -28.22 -25.74 -9.80
C PHE A 383 -28.14 -25.80 -8.28
N THR A 384 -28.59 -26.90 -7.67
CA THR A 384 -28.54 -27.07 -6.20
C THR A 384 -27.10 -27.12 -5.70
N CYS A 385 -26.23 -27.91 -6.34
CA CYS A 385 -24.82 -27.99 -5.97
C CYS A 385 -24.12 -26.62 -6.09
N LEU A 386 -24.36 -25.90 -7.19
CA LEU A 386 -23.80 -24.56 -7.39
C LEU A 386 -24.34 -23.57 -6.36
N ALA A 387 -25.64 -23.60 -6.08
CA ALA A 387 -26.25 -22.76 -5.05
C ALA A 387 -25.67 -23.05 -3.66
N CYS A 388 -25.43 -24.33 -3.32
CA CYS A 388 -24.71 -24.69 -2.09
C CYS A 388 -23.31 -24.07 -2.06
N ARG A 389 -22.53 -24.18 -3.15
CA ARG A 389 -21.18 -23.59 -3.23
C ARG A 389 -21.17 -22.07 -3.11
N PHE A 390 -22.19 -21.39 -3.63
CA PHE A 390 -22.33 -19.93 -3.52
C PHE A 390 -22.76 -19.47 -2.13
N VAL A 391 -23.53 -20.28 -1.41
CA VAL A 391 -24.10 -19.94 -0.09
C VAL A 391 -23.24 -20.48 1.07
N ALA A 392 -22.30 -21.39 0.78
CA ALA A 392 -21.33 -21.92 1.74
C ALA A 392 -20.37 -20.88 2.37
N PRO A 393 -19.91 -19.82 1.67
CA PRO A 393 -18.99 -18.85 2.25
C PRO A 393 -19.58 -18.12 3.48
N ASP A 394 -18.73 -17.88 4.48
CA ASP A 394 -19.05 -17.03 5.64
C ASP A 394 -19.49 -15.63 5.15
N PRO A 395 -20.62 -15.07 5.66
CA PRO A 395 -21.28 -15.39 6.93
C PRO A 395 -22.56 -16.24 6.83
N LEU A 396 -23.09 -16.51 5.62
CA LEU A 396 -24.45 -17.01 5.45
C LEU A 396 -24.64 -18.46 5.90
N ARG A 397 -23.64 -19.33 5.70
CA ARG A 397 -23.60 -20.75 6.14
C ARG A 397 -24.88 -21.54 5.85
N ALA A 398 -25.60 -21.18 4.79
CA ALA A 398 -26.95 -21.69 4.55
C ALA A 398 -26.95 -22.82 3.49
N GLU A 399 -25.99 -23.73 3.56
CA GLU A 399 -25.86 -24.89 2.65
C GLU A 399 -27.10 -25.80 2.68
N ILE A 400 -27.78 -25.87 3.82
CA ILE A 400 -28.99 -26.68 4.05
C ILE A 400 -30.20 -26.12 3.26
N LEU A 401 -30.23 -24.81 3.00
CA LEU A 401 -31.39 -24.14 2.40
C LEU A 401 -31.58 -24.56 0.93
N PRO A 402 -30.57 -24.50 0.04
CA PRO A 402 -30.70 -25.01 -1.32
C PRO A 402 -31.08 -26.50 -1.39
N ILE A 403 -30.47 -27.34 -0.53
CA ILE A 403 -30.77 -28.79 -0.50
C ILE A 403 -32.24 -29.03 -0.13
N SER A 404 -32.74 -28.32 0.87
CA SER A 404 -34.13 -28.46 1.33
C SER A 404 -35.12 -28.00 0.27
N VAL A 405 -34.86 -26.86 -0.39
CA VAL A 405 -35.69 -26.35 -1.49
C VAL A 405 -35.70 -27.34 -2.66
N ALA A 406 -34.53 -27.88 -3.03
CA ALA A 406 -34.41 -28.87 -4.08
C ALA A 406 -35.20 -30.16 -3.76
N ALA A 407 -35.16 -30.63 -2.51
CA ALA A 407 -35.92 -31.78 -2.05
C ALA A 407 -37.44 -31.57 -2.21
N ILE A 408 -37.95 -30.39 -1.86
CA ILE A 408 -39.37 -30.04 -1.99
C ILE A 408 -39.77 -30.03 -3.48
N VAL A 409 -39.01 -29.34 -4.32
CA VAL A 409 -39.28 -29.24 -5.77
C VAL A 409 -39.26 -30.63 -6.42
N MET A 410 -38.29 -31.47 -6.06
CA MET A 410 -38.16 -32.82 -6.61
C MET A 410 -39.30 -33.74 -6.18
N THR A 411 -39.80 -33.59 -4.96
CA THR A 411 -40.94 -34.38 -4.46
C THR A 411 -42.22 -34.09 -5.25
N ILE A 412 -42.45 -32.82 -5.60
CA ILE A 412 -43.61 -32.39 -6.38
C ILE A 412 -43.53 -32.88 -7.83
N THR A 413 -42.33 -32.86 -8.42
CA THR A 413 -42.15 -33.08 -9.87
C THR A 413 -41.85 -34.52 -10.26
N PHE A 414 -41.11 -35.27 -9.44
CA PHE A 414 -40.60 -36.61 -9.76
C PHE A 414 -41.06 -37.71 -8.79
N GLY A 415 -41.74 -37.31 -7.71
CA GLY A 415 -42.31 -38.21 -6.71
C GLY A 415 -41.34 -38.57 -5.58
N ARG A 416 -41.91 -39.10 -4.48
CA ARG A 416 -41.22 -39.29 -3.19
C ARG A 416 -39.99 -40.20 -3.26
N GLN A 417 -40.05 -41.31 -3.97
CA GLN A 417 -38.99 -42.33 -3.98
C GLN A 417 -37.71 -41.82 -4.63
N LEU A 418 -37.83 -41.10 -5.76
CA LEU A 418 -36.69 -40.54 -6.48
C LEU A 418 -36.06 -39.40 -5.67
N THR A 419 -36.87 -38.56 -5.02
CA THR A 419 -36.35 -37.48 -4.17
C THR A 419 -35.40 -37.99 -3.10
N ILE A 420 -35.82 -38.99 -2.31
CA ILE A 420 -35.02 -39.51 -1.18
C ILE A 420 -33.64 -39.97 -1.67
N LEU A 421 -33.60 -40.64 -2.82
CA LEU A 421 -32.37 -41.11 -3.43
C LEU A 421 -31.45 -39.94 -3.82
N VAL A 422 -31.98 -39.01 -4.63
CA VAL A 422 -31.17 -37.93 -5.20
C VAL A 422 -30.75 -36.91 -4.14
N THR A 423 -31.58 -36.61 -3.15
CA THR A 423 -31.21 -35.70 -2.06
C THR A 423 -30.14 -36.31 -1.15
N SER A 424 -30.17 -37.62 -0.92
CA SER A 424 -29.10 -38.32 -0.19
C SER A 424 -27.78 -38.27 -0.96
N CYS A 425 -27.82 -38.50 -2.29
CA CYS A 425 -26.66 -38.35 -3.17
C CYS A 425 -26.14 -36.90 -3.20
N LEU A 426 -27.03 -35.91 -3.24
CA LEU A 426 -26.69 -34.50 -3.18
C LEU A 426 -26.01 -34.13 -1.85
N ALA A 427 -26.55 -34.57 -0.72
CA ALA A 427 -25.95 -34.33 0.59
C ALA A 427 -24.54 -34.92 0.68
N LEU A 428 -24.34 -36.15 0.19
CA LEU A 428 -23.03 -36.79 0.14
C LEU A 428 -22.06 -36.02 -0.76
N CYS A 429 -22.51 -35.56 -1.93
CA CYS A 429 -21.68 -34.78 -2.85
C CYS A 429 -21.27 -33.42 -2.25
N VAL A 430 -22.21 -32.70 -1.62
CA VAL A 430 -21.97 -31.38 -1.03
C VAL A 430 -21.03 -31.50 0.18
N THR A 431 -21.24 -32.47 1.07
CA THR A 431 -20.39 -32.67 2.25
C THR A 431 -18.95 -33.10 1.95
N LEU A 432 -18.70 -33.73 0.79
CA LEU A 432 -17.35 -34.12 0.39
C LEU A 432 -16.64 -33.06 -0.46
N SER A 433 -17.37 -32.05 -0.97
CA SER A 433 -16.82 -31.01 -1.84
C SER A 433 -16.60 -29.66 -1.16
N LEU A 434 -17.37 -29.33 -0.12
CA LEU A 434 -17.25 -28.12 0.69
C LEU A 434 -16.57 -28.41 2.03
#